data_AF-A0A6J4V9Y6-F1
#
_entry.id   AF-A0A6J4V9Y6-F1
#
_cell.length_a   1.000
_cell.length_b   1.000
_cell.length_c   1.000
_cell.angle_alpha   90.00
_cell.angle_beta   90.00
_cell.angle_gamma   90.00
#
_symmetry.space_group_name_H-M   'P 1'
#
loop_
_entity.id
_entity.type
_entity.pdbx_description
1 polymer ?
#
loop_
_entity_poly.entity_id
_entity_poly.type
_entity_poly.pdbx_seq_one_letter_code
_entity_poly.pdbx_strand_id
1 'polypeptide(L)'
;MNRRRVLFIAMQSPALAQLAAGLLRGLGGDRFTAESASTVPAAPDPWVARVLGELGIDPEARQAVPLDRYLGRPFDEAITFCAGSDET
;
A
#
# COMPACT_ATOMS: atom_id res chain seq x y z
N MET A 1 18.59 5.57 11.98
CA MET A 1 18.16 4.15 11.87
C MET A 1 17.69 3.90 10.44
N ASN A 2 18.08 2.76 9.85
CA ASN A 2 17.63 2.38 8.51
C ASN A 2 16.18 1.88 8.59
N ARG A 3 15.25 2.54 7.89
CA ARG A 3 13.84 2.11 7.87
C ARG A 3 13.68 0.97 6.89
N ARG A 4 12.98 -0.09 7.28
CA ARG A 4 12.65 -1.19 6.36
C ARG A 4 11.67 -0.71 5.29
N ARG A 5 12.02 -0.88 4.03
CA ARG A 5 11.25 -0.46 2.86
C ARG A 5 10.38 -1.62 2.40
N VAL A 6 9.07 -1.43 2.42
CA VAL A 6 8.08 -2.44 2.04
C VAL A 6 7.25 -1.92 0.87
N LEU A 7 7.12 -2.74 -0.17
CA LEU A 7 6.25 -2.47 -1.32
C LEU A 7 5.03 -3.39 -1.29
N PHE A 8 3.84 -2.80 -1.20
CA PHE A 8 2.57 -3.50 -1.32
C PHE A 8 2.10 -3.48 -2.77
N ILE A 9 1.80 -4.65 -3.36
CA ILE A 9 1.42 -4.77 -4.77
C ILE A 9 0.06 -5.44 -4.87
N ALA A 10 -0.90 -4.81 -5.53
CA ALA A 10 -2.21 -5.42 -5.80
C ALA A 10 -2.55 -5.35 -7.30
N MET A 11 -2.98 -6.47 -7.88
CA MET A 11 -3.35 -6.52 -9.30
C MET A 11 -4.79 -6.05 -9.55
N GLN A 12 -5.73 -6.36 -8.65
CA GLN A 12 -7.16 -6.13 -8.88
C GLN A 12 -7.81 -5.15 -7.91
N SER A 13 -7.15 -4.82 -6.78
CA SER A 13 -7.67 -3.87 -5.80
C SER A 13 -6.58 -2.90 -5.35
N PRO A 14 -6.44 -1.75 -6.03
CA PRO A 14 -5.52 -0.69 -5.61
C PRO A 14 -5.81 -0.22 -4.17
N ALA A 15 -7.09 -0.18 -3.77
CA ALA A 15 -7.51 0.19 -2.42
C ALA A 15 -6.88 -0.69 -1.33
N LEU A 16 -6.76 -2.01 -1.56
CA LEU A 16 -6.15 -2.92 -0.59
C LEU A 16 -4.66 -2.63 -0.39
N ALA A 17 -3.92 -2.37 -1.48
CA ALA A 17 -2.51 -1.99 -1.39
C ALA A 17 -2.33 -0.63 -0.69
N GLN A 18 -3.21 0.34 -0.96
CA GLN A 18 -3.19 1.64 -0.29
C GLN A 18 -3.45 1.50 1.22
N LEU A 19 -4.46 0.71 1.61
CA LEU A 19 -4.80 0.45 3.00
C LEU A 19 -3.65 -0.23 3.74
N ALA A 20 -3.09 -1.29 3.18
CA ALA A 20 -1.98 -2.01 3.78
C ALA A 20 -0.75 -1.11 3.99
N ALA A 21 -0.41 -0.28 2.99
CA ALA A 21 0.68 0.68 3.11
C ALA A 21 0.40 1.75 4.19
N GLY A 22 -0.84 2.26 4.25
CA GLY A 22 -1.26 3.20 5.30
C GLY A 22 -1.15 2.62 6.70
N LEU A 23 -1.68 1.40 6.90
CA LEU A 23 -1.61 0.68 8.17
C LEU A 23 -0.15 0.45 8.60
N LEU A 24 0.74 0.02 7.69
CA LEU A 24 2.14 -0.21 8.05
C LEU A 24 2.87 1.09 8.41
N ARG A 25 2.55 2.23 7.79
CA ARG A 25 3.10 3.54 8.21
C ARG A 25 2.62 3.92 9.60
N GLY A 26 1.32 3.81 9.85
CA GLY A 26 0.72 4.19 11.14
C GLY A 26 1.17 3.30 12.30
N LEU A 27 1.04 1.98 12.14
CA LEU A 27 1.33 1.00 13.18
C LEU A 27 2.82 0.66 13.29
N GLY A 28 3.54 0.73 12.16
CA GLY A 28 4.97 0.45 12.09
C GLY A 28 5.84 1.61 12.58
N GLY A 29 5.30 2.82 12.61
CA GLY A 29 6.00 4.04 13.03
C GLY A 29 7.26 4.30 12.21
N ASP A 30 8.31 4.75 12.87
CA ASP A 30 9.59 5.08 12.23
C ASP A 30 10.42 3.86 11.81
N ARG A 31 9.95 2.63 12.02
CA ARG A 31 10.67 1.39 11.65
C ARG A 31 10.49 1.02 10.19
N PHE A 32 9.46 1.54 9.54
CA PHE A 32 9.07 1.15 8.18
C PHE A 32 8.86 2.36 7.27
N THR A 33 9.05 2.14 5.97
CA THR A 33 8.54 2.98 4.89
C THR A 33 7.73 2.08 3.98
N ALA A 34 6.49 2.45 3.71
CA ALA A 34 5.56 1.60 2.96
C ALA A 34 5.02 2.33 1.74
N GLU A 35 5.15 1.69 0.58
CA GLU A 35 4.72 2.15 -0.73
C GLU A 35 3.66 1.19 -1.29
N SER A 36 2.82 1.66 -2.22
CA SER A 36 1.78 0.83 -2.85
C SER A 36 1.83 0.93 -4.37
N ALA A 37 1.75 -0.21 -5.05
CA ALA A 37 1.69 -0.33 -6.49
C ALA A 37 0.50 -1.17 -6.96
N SER A 38 0.02 -0.87 -8.16
CA SER A 38 -0.99 -1.68 -8.83
C SER A 38 -0.79 -1.68 -10.35
N THR A 39 -1.33 -2.69 -11.03
CA THR A 39 -1.33 -2.76 -12.51
C THR A 39 -2.27 -1.70 -13.11
N VAL A 40 -3.38 -1.42 -12.43
CA VAL A 40 -4.27 -0.30 -12.73
C VAL A 40 -3.99 0.81 -11.71
N PRO A 41 -3.33 1.91 -12.10
CA PRO A 41 -3.10 3.04 -11.20
C PRO A 41 -4.43 3.60 -10.72
N ALA A 42 -4.53 3.92 -9.43
CA ALA A 42 -5.75 4.47 -8.86
C ALA A 42 -5.42 5.64 -7.96
N ALA A 43 -6.26 6.68 -8.06
CA ALA A 43 -6.28 7.78 -7.11
C ALA A 43 -6.40 7.26 -5.66
N PRO A 44 -6.03 8.07 -4.66
CA PRO A 44 -6.34 7.79 -3.27
C PRO A 44 -7.82 7.41 -3.11
N ASP A 45 -8.07 6.23 -2.52
CA ASP A 45 -9.42 5.76 -2.27
C ASP A 45 -9.96 6.46 -1.00
N PRO A 46 -11.09 7.19 -1.09
CA PRO A 46 -11.65 7.92 0.06
C PRO A 46 -12.07 6.99 1.21
N TRP A 47 -12.41 5.73 0.94
CA TRP A 47 -12.72 4.75 1.98
C TRP A 47 -11.48 4.32 2.74
N VAL A 48 -10.33 4.24 2.07
CA VAL A 48 -9.05 3.97 2.73
C VAL A 48 -8.70 5.10 3.68
N ALA A 49 -8.81 6.36 3.22
CA ALA A 49 -8.57 7.53 4.08
C ALA A 49 -9.51 7.54 5.30
N ARG A 50 -10.80 7.22 5.09
CA ARG A 50 -11.79 7.11 6.17
C ARG A 50 -11.41 6.05 7.19
N VAL A 51 -11.10 4.83 6.76
CA VAL A 51 -10.73 3.70 7.65
C VAL A 51 -9.45 4.01 8.42
N LEU A 52 -8.43 4.59 7.78
CA LEU A 52 -7.21 5.00 8.47
C LEU A 52 -7.49 6.09 9.52
N GLY A 53 -8.34 7.06 9.19
CA GLY A 53 -8.77 8.10 10.12
C GLY A 53 -9.54 7.56 11.33
N GLU A 54 -10.41 6.56 11.12
CA GLU A 54 -11.11 5.86 12.21
C GLU A 54 -10.15 5.17 13.19
N LEU A 55 -8.95 4.79 12.73
CA LEU A 55 -7.89 4.19 13.53
C LEU A 55 -6.91 5.22 14.14
N GLY A 56 -7.14 6.52 13.93
CA GLY A 56 -6.22 7.58 14.36
C GLY A 56 -4.88 7.57 13.62
N ILE A 57 -4.81 6.86 12.48
CA ILE A 57 -3.66 6.86 11.58
C ILE A 57 -3.85 8.03 10.61
N ASP A 58 -2.74 8.68 10.24
CA ASP A 58 -2.73 9.73 9.22
C ASP A 58 -3.56 9.27 7.99
N PRO A 59 -4.69 9.95 7.70
CA PRO A 59 -5.61 9.55 6.65
C PRO A 59 -5.07 9.88 5.25
N GLU A 60 -3.85 10.40 5.12
CA GLU A 60 -3.17 10.52 3.82
C GLU A 60 -3.00 9.14 3.16
N ALA A 61 -4.06 8.70 2.50
CA ALA A 61 -4.05 7.66 1.51
C ALA A 61 -3.19 8.15 0.34
N ARG A 62 -2.11 7.43 0.07
CA ARG A 62 -1.25 7.70 -1.07
C ARG A 62 -1.78 7.00 -2.30
N GLN A 63 -1.52 7.58 -3.46
CA GLN A 63 -1.89 6.98 -4.74
C GLN A 63 -1.21 5.61 -4.91
N ALA A 64 -1.94 4.63 -5.43
CA ALA A 64 -1.34 3.41 -5.96
C ALA A 64 -0.86 3.69 -7.39
N VAL A 65 0.46 3.62 -7.58
CA VAL A 65 1.13 3.98 -8.84
C VAL A 65 1.49 2.71 -9.63
N PRO A 66 1.77 2.81 -10.95
CA PRO A 66 2.22 1.65 -11.71
C PRO A 66 3.48 1.02 -11.09
N LEU A 67 3.56 -0.31 -11.13
CA LEU A 67 4.72 -1.06 -10.63
C LEU A 67 6.03 -0.60 -11.27
N ASP A 68 5.98 -0.20 -12.54
CA ASP A 68 7.13 0.27 -13.33
C ASP A 68 7.86 1.46 -12.68
N ARG A 69 7.15 2.29 -11.89
CA ARG A 69 7.76 3.41 -11.16
C ARG A 69 8.79 2.95 -10.12
N TYR A 70 8.68 1.70 -9.68
CA TYR A 70 9.53 1.10 -8.67
C TYR A 70 10.61 0.18 -9.25
N LEU A 71 10.69 0.01 -10.58
CA LEU A 71 11.77 -0.76 -11.22
C LEU A 71 13.14 -0.20 -10.86
N GLY A 72 14.08 -1.08 -10.53
CA GLY A 72 15.44 -0.73 -10.12
C GLY A 72 15.54 -0.06 -8.73
N ARG A 73 14.43 0.12 -8.01
CA ARG A 73 14.45 0.62 -6.63
C ARG A 73 14.54 -0.56 -5.66
N PRO A 74 15.51 -0.57 -4.73
CA PRO A 74 15.59 -1.64 -3.74
C PRO A 74 14.44 -1.54 -2.73
N PHE A 75 13.89 -2.68 -2.34
CA PHE A 75 12.97 -2.82 -1.21
C PHE A 75 13.48 -3.97 -0.35
N ASP A 76 13.29 -3.88 0.97
CA ASP A 76 13.64 -4.96 1.88
C ASP A 76 12.58 -6.07 1.80
N GLU A 77 11.33 -5.72 1.53
CA GLU A 77 10.21 -6.66 1.39
C GLU A 77 9.24 -6.22 0.29
N ALA A 78 8.64 -7.19 -0.41
CA ALA A 78 7.53 -6.98 -1.33
C ALA A 78 6.38 -7.92 -0.97
N ILE A 79 5.20 -7.35 -0.71
CA ILE A 79 3.99 -8.08 -0.30
C ILE A 79 2.98 -7.97 -1.43
N THR A 80 2.62 -9.10 -2.03
CA THR A 80 1.67 -9.16 -3.14
C THR A 80 0.30 -9.65 -2.69
N PHE A 81 -0.75 -8.94 -3.09
CA PHE A 81 -2.13 -9.36 -2.93
C PHE A 81 -2.65 -9.93 -4.25
N CYS A 82 -2.97 -11.23 -4.25
CA CYS A 82 -3.86 -11.81 -5.25
C CYS A 82 -5.28 -11.73 -4.70
N ALA A 83 -6.18 -11.03 -5.38
CA ALA A 83 -7.59 -11.34 -5.21
C ALA A 83 -7.77 -12.76 -5.75
N GLY A 84 -8.08 -13.70 -4.87
CA GLY A 84 -8.57 -14.99 -5.32
C GLY A 84 -9.80 -14.72 -6.17
N SER A 85 -9.87 -15.31 -7.36
CA SER A 85 -11.17 -15.53 -7.96
C SER A 85 -11.91 -16.43 -6.98
N ASP A 86 -12.93 -15.91 -6.31
CA ASP A 86 -13.93 -16.76 -5.66
C ASP A 86 -14.59 -17.55 -6.81
N GLU A 87 -14.03 -18.71 -7.11
CA GLU A 87 -14.66 -19.70 -7.96
C GLU A 87 -15.99 -20.08 -7.27
N THR A 88 -17.08 -19.75 -7.95
CA THR A 88 -18.46 -19.90 -7.47
C THR A 88 -18.97 -21.30 -7.72
#